data_AF-A0A0R2Q8Y6-F1
#
_entry.id   AF-A0A0R2Q8Y6-F1
#
_cell.length_a   1.000
_cell.length_b   1.000
_cell.length_c   1.000
_cell.angle_alpha   90.00
_cell.angle_beta   90.00
_cell.angle_gamma   90.00
#
_symmetry.space_group_name_H-M   'P 1'
#
loop_
_entity.id
_entity.type
_entity.pdbx_description
1 polymer ?
#
loop_
_entity_poly.entity_id
_entity_poly.type
_entity_poly.pdbx_seq_one_letter_code
_entity_poly.pdbx_strand_id
1 'polypeptide(L)'
;MRGLGTIINTLTVLGGGVFGLLIGDKIPERVRVIIVQVIGLTTLAIGLRDVIDTDNIVFPLVGMVLGGIVGELLRLEDRLANIGEFLRRKFAKEAAESSFVNGFVTATLLFCVGPLTILGAIEDASGKTPQLYIIKGTLDGFMNIIFAALYGVGAIFSSVSVFVVQGSLTVFGTTLDSLLTDRMRLELFSAGGLAVIAIGINL
;
A
#
# COMPACT_ATOMS: atom_id res chain seq x y z
N MET A 1 -7.11 -12.94 17.37
CA MET A 1 -7.69 -13.78 16.29
C MET A 1 -6.86 -13.55 15.04
N ARG A 2 -6.61 -14.59 14.25
CA ARG A 2 -5.82 -14.46 13.01
C ARG A 2 -6.58 -13.64 11.97
N GLY A 3 -5.90 -12.71 11.29
CA GLY A 3 -6.50 -11.92 10.21
C GLY A 3 -7.29 -10.69 10.66
N LEU A 4 -7.27 -10.35 11.96
CA LEU A 4 -7.97 -9.17 12.47
C LEU A 4 -7.37 -7.88 11.89
N GLY A 5 -6.04 -7.80 11.83
CA GLY A 5 -5.36 -6.63 11.28
C GLY A 5 -5.67 -6.43 9.80
N THR A 6 -5.79 -7.52 9.04
CA THR A 6 -6.22 -7.50 7.64
C THR A 6 -7.61 -6.93 7.46
N ILE A 7 -8.57 -7.38 8.28
CA ILE A 7 -9.93 -6.86 8.25
C ILE A 7 -9.95 -5.38 8.65
N ILE A 8 -9.24 -5.01 9.72
CA ILE A 8 -9.16 -3.63 10.19
C ILE A 8 -8.58 -2.73 9.09
N ASN A 9 -7.45 -3.10 8.48
CA ASN A 9 -6.86 -2.29 7.42
C ASN A 9 -7.83 -2.14 6.25
N THR A 10 -8.35 -3.26 5.74
CA THR A 10 -9.30 -3.26 4.61
C THR A 10 -10.51 -2.36 4.87
N LEU A 11 -11.11 -2.45 6.06
CA LEU A 11 -12.25 -1.62 6.45
C LEU A 11 -11.87 -0.14 6.61
N THR A 12 -10.66 0.15 7.08
CA THR A 12 -10.17 1.52 7.22
C THR A 12 -9.91 2.15 5.86
N VAL A 13 -9.29 1.42 4.92
CA VAL A 13 -9.13 1.85 3.51
C VAL A 13 -10.49 2.05 2.85
N LEU A 14 -11.41 1.10 2.98
CA LEU A 14 -12.74 1.18 2.42
C LEU A 14 -13.52 2.38 2.98
N GLY A 15 -13.53 2.55 4.31
CA GLY A 15 -14.20 3.64 5.00
C GLY A 15 -13.61 5.00 4.63
N GLY A 16 -12.28 5.10 4.58
CA GLY A 16 -11.57 6.31 4.13
C GLY A 16 -11.93 6.66 2.68
N GLY A 17 -11.93 5.66 1.79
CA GLY A 17 -12.30 5.87 0.38
C GLY A 17 -13.76 6.32 0.21
N VAL A 18 -14.70 5.69 0.91
CA VAL A 18 -16.12 6.10 0.89
C VAL A 18 -16.28 7.52 1.42
N PHE A 19 -15.61 7.86 2.52
CA PHE A 19 -15.64 9.20 3.08
C PHE A 19 -15.07 10.22 2.08
N GLY A 20 -13.90 9.94 1.50
CA GLY A 20 -13.26 10.77 0.48
C GLY A 20 -14.13 11.00 -0.75
N LEU A 21 -14.89 10.00 -1.20
CA LEU A 21 -15.84 10.15 -2.30
C LEU A 21 -17.01 11.08 -1.94
N LEU A 22 -17.54 10.98 -0.71
CA LEU A 22 -18.70 11.77 -0.28
C LEU A 22 -18.38 13.25 -0.02
N ILE A 23 -17.16 13.52 0.47
CA ILE A 23 -16.75 14.88 0.84
C ILE A 23 -15.73 15.51 -0.12
N GLY A 24 -15.20 14.73 -1.08
CA GLY A 24 -14.09 15.14 -1.95
C GLY A 24 -14.34 16.44 -2.72
N ASP A 25 -15.55 16.62 -3.26
CA ASP A 25 -15.95 17.83 -3.99
C ASP A 25 -16.03 19.08 -3.09
N LYS A 26 -16.10 18.90 -1.77
CA LYS A 26 -16.12 19.98 -0.77
C LYS A 26 -14.74 20.34 -0.25
N ILE A 27 -13.71 19.57 -0.57
CA ILE A 27 -12.34 19.81 -0.11
C ILE A 27 -11.70 20.88 -1.01
N PRO A 28 -11.30 22.04 -0.48
CA PRO A 28 -10.61 23.05 -1.27
C PRO A 28 -9.28 22.50 -1.82
N GLU A 29 -8.91 22.89 -3.03
CA GLU A 29 -7.69 22.41 -3.69
C GLU A 29 -6.42 22.64 -2.83
N ARG A 30 -6.35 23.77 -2.11
CA ARG A 30 -5.25 24.05 -1.18
C ARG A 30 -5.15 23.03 -0.05
N VAL A 31 -6.28 22.55 0.47
CA VAL A 31 -6.31 21.53 1.53
C VAL A 31 -5.85 20.19 0.98
N ARG A 32 -6.30 19.83 -0.22
CA ARG A 32 -5.85 18.61 -0.92
C ARG A 32 -4.34 18.60 -1.12
N VAL A 33 -3.74 19.70 -1.59
CA VAL A 33 -2.28 19.83 -1.72
C VAL A 33 -1.57 19.66 -0.37
N ILE A 34 -2.05 20.31 0.69
CA ILE A 34 -1.48 20.17 2.04
C ILE A 34 -1.52 18.70 2.50
N ILE A 35 -2.63 18.00 2.28
CA ILE A 35 -2.74 16.61 2.73
C ILE A 35 -1.80 15.71 1.93
N VAL A 36 -1.71 15.85 0.61
CA VAL A 36 -0.73 15.11 -0.21
C VAL A 36 0.69 15.37 0.28
N GLN A 37 1.05 16.63 0.54
CA GLN A 37 2.37 16.99 1.09
C GLN A 37 2.66 16.36 2.45
N VAL A 38 1.69 16.39 3.38
CA VAL A 38 1.84 15.77 4.71
C VAL A 38 2.02 14.25 4.58
N ILE A 39 1.29 13.61 3.67
CA ILE A 39 1.41 12.16 3.46
C ILE A 39 2.73 11.84 2.78
N GLY A 40 3.16 12.60 1.76
CA GLY A 40 4.48 12.45 1.14
C GLY A 40 5.60 12.59 2.18
N LEU A 41 5.57 13.64 3.01
CA LEU A 41 6.53 13.84 4.10
C LEU A 41 6.52 12.71 5.14
N THR A 42 5.34 12.22 5.52
CA THR A 42 5.21 11.09 6.46
C THR A 42 5.76 9.81 5.84
N THR A 43 5.49 9.57 4.57
CA THR A 43 5.98 8.43 3.78
C THR A 43 7.51 8.46 3.69
N LEU A 44 8.09 9.61 3.40
CA LEU A 44 9.54 9.83 3.42
C LEU A 44 10.14 9.58 4.80
N ALA A 45 9.50 10.07 5.87
CA ALA A 45 9.97 9.87 7.24
C ALA A 45 9.96 8.38 7.65
N ILE A 46 8.90 7.64 7.30
CA ILE A 46 8.81 6.19 7.53
C ILE A 46 9.90 5.46 6.73
N GLY A 47 10.01 5.74 5.44
CA GLY A 47 11.00 5.07 4.60
C GLY A 47 12.44 5.38 5.04
N LEU A 48 12.73 6.61 5.46
CA LEU A 48 14.04 6.99 6.00
C LEU A 48 14.35 6.24 7.30
N ARG A 49 13.38 6.15 8.21
CA ARG A 49 13.52 5.36 9.44
C ARG A 49 13.85 3.90 9.14
N ASP A 50 13.11 3.28 8.22
CA ASP A 50 13.30 1.88 7.86
C ASP A 50 14.64 1.62 7.15
N VAL A 51 15.20 2.61 6.46
CA VAL A 51 16.51 2.52 5.79
C VAL A 51 17.67 2.71 6.76
N ILE A 52 17.57 3.62 7.72
CA ILE A 52 18.67 3.95 8.65
C ILE A 52 19.13 2.74 9.48
N ASP A 53 18.23 1.80 9.75
CA ASP A 53 18.54 0.63 10.57
C ASP A 53 19.37 -0.45 9.83
N THR A 54 19.67 -0.31 8.53
CA THR A 54 20.50 -1.30 7.80
C THR A 54 21.99 -1.14 8.10
N ASP A 55 22.64 -2.26 8.43
CA ASP A 55 24.10 -2.34 8.54
C ASP A 55 24.79 -2.48 7.17
N ASN A 56 24.06 -2.95 6.14
CA ASN A 56 24.64 -3.22 4.82
C ASN A 56 23.66 -2.97 3.68
N ILE A 57 23.75 -1.77 3.11
CA ILE A 57 22.91 -1.31 2.00
C ILE A 57 23.02 -2.14 0.71
N VAL A 58 24.03 -3.02 0.59
CA VAL A 58 24.17 -3.91 -0.57
C VAL A 58 22.99 -4.89 -0.67
N PHE A 59 22.47 -5.41 0.45
CA PHE A 59 21.35 -6.35 0.42
C PHE A 59 20.05 -5.70 -0.11
N PRO A 60 19.60 -4.55 0.44
CA PRO A 60 18.49 -3.80 -0.13
C PRO A 60 18.69 -3.43 -1.60
N LEU A 61 19.89 -2.97 -1.97
CA LEU A 61 20.20 -2.58 -3.35
C LEU A 61 20.02 -3.74 -4.33
N VAL A 62 20.69 -4.87 -4.06
CA VAL A 62 20.61 -6.05 -4.93
C VAL A 62 19.18 -6.61 -4.95
N GLY A 63 18.52 -6.65 -3.80
CA GLY A 63 17.13 -7.10 -3.68
C GLY A 63 16.17 -6.26 -4.53
N MET A 64 16.30 -4.94 -4.48
CA MET A 64 15.48 -4.04 -5.31
C MET A 64 15.77 -4.16 -6.80
N VAL A 65 17.05 -4.27 -7.20
CA VAL A 65 17.41 -4.43 -8.61
C VAL A 65 16.84 -5.74 -9.16
N LEU A 66 17.08 -6.85 -8.47
CA LEU A 66 16.55 -8.15 -8.90
C LEU A 66 15.03 -8.20 -8.84
N GLY A 67 14.44 -7.64 -7.78
CA GLY A 67 12.98 -7.54 -7.62
C GLY A 67 12.33 -6.71 -8.73
N GLY A 68 12.93 -5.58 -9.11
CA GLY A 68 12.49 -4.74 -10.21
C GLY A 68 12.56 -5.46 -11.57
N ILE A 69 13.67 -6.16 -11.85
CA ILE A 69 13.81 -6.97 -13.08
C ILE A 69 12.75 -8.06 -13.12
N VAL A 70 12.56 -8.80 -12.02
CA VAL A 70 11.54 -9.87 -11.96
C VAL A 70 10.13 -9.29 -12.09
N GLY A 71 9.84 -8.17 -11.43
CA GLY A 71 8.55 -7.48 -11.53
C GLY A 71 8.22 -7.02 -12.94
N GLU A 72 9.21 -6.48 -13.65
CA GLU A 72 9.10 -6.06 -15.05
C GLU A 72 8.90 -7.25 -15.99
N LEU A 73 9.67 -8.33 -15.82
CA LEU A 73 9.51 -9.56 -16.61
C LEU A 73 8.12 -10.20 -16.41
N LEU A 74 7.57 -10.11 -15.20
CA LEU A 74 6.22 -10.56 -14.90
C LEU A 74 5.13 -9.58 -15.37
N ARG A 75 5.53 -8.36 -15.75
CA ARG A 75 4.66 -7.24 -16.16
C ARG A 75 3.60 -6.95 -15.09
N LEU A 76 4.03 -6.84 -13.83
CA LEU A 76 3.12 -6.69 -12.69
C LEU A 76 2.25 -5.42 -12.80
N GLU A 77 2.84 -4.32 -13.24
CA GLU A 77 2.11 -3.05 -13.44
C GLU A 77 1.06 -3.18 -14.53
N ASP A 78 1.40 -3.75 -15.69
CA ASP A 78 0.43 -4.02 -16.77
C ASP A 78 -0.71 -4.93 -16.31
N ARG A 79 -0.41 -5.96 -15.51
CA ARG A 79 -1.44 -6.85 -14.94
C ARG A 79 -2.37 -6.10 -14.00
N LEU A 80 -1.84 -5.24 -13.13
CA LEU A 80 -2.64 -4.40 -12.25
C LEU A 80 -3.48 -3.40 -13.06
N ALA A 81 -2.92 -2.77 -14.08
CA ALA A 81 -3.64 -1.87 -14.98
C ALA A 81 -4.78 -2.60 -15.70
N ASN A 82 -4.55 -3.82 -16.20
CA ASN A 82 -5.57 -4.65 -16.83
C ASN A 82 -6.69 -5.05 -15.87
N ILE A 83 -6.36 -5.35 -14.60
CA ILE A 83 -7.37 -5.59 -13.56
C ILE A 83 -8.17 -4.31 -13.30
N GLY A 84 -7.49 -3.16 -13.21
CA GLY A 84 -8.13 -1.85 -13.06
C GLY A 84 -9.08 -1.54 -14.21
N GLU A 85 -8.67 -1.81 -15.45
CA GLU A 85 -9.46 -1.65 -16.67
C GLU A 85 -10.68 -2.60 -16.70
N PHE A 86 -10.50 -3.85 -16.26
CA PHE A 86 -11.61 -4.79 -16.11
C PHE A 86 -12.65 -4.31 -15.09
N LEU A 87 -12.19 -3.85 -13.91
CA LEU A 87 -13.06 -3.28 -12.88
C LEU A 87 -13.74 -2.01 -13.38
N ARG A 88 -13.01 -1.15 -14.09
CA ARG A 88 -13.53 0.07 -14.72
C ARG A 88 -14.69 -0.23 -15.65
N ARG A 89 -14.52 -1.16 -16.60
CA ARG A 89 -15.58 -1.52 -17.57
C ARG A 89 -16.86 -2.02 -16.90
N LYS A 90 -16.75 -2.61 -15.71
CA LYS A 90 -17.89 -3.16 -14.96
C LYS A 90 -18.54 -2.15 -14.02
N PHE A 91 -17.78 -1.19 -13.48
CA PHE A 91 -18.22 -0.35 -12.36
C PHE A 91 -18.12 1.17 -12.59
N ALA A 92 -17.43 1.63 -13.63
CA ALA A 92 -17.26 3.06 -13.93
C ALA A 92 -18.14 3.50 -15.13
N LYS A 93 -18.62 4.75 -15.09
CA LYS A 93 -19.29 5.41 -16.22
C LYS A 93 -18.25 6.01 -17.18
N GLU A 94 -18.58 6.09 -18.47
CA GLU A 94 -17.67 6.50 -19.57
C GLU A 94 -16.90 7.82 -19.35
N ALA A 95 -17.38 8.73 -18.51
CA ALA A 95 -16.75 10.04 -18.28
C ALA A 95 -15.55 10.03 -17.31
N ALA A 96 -15.22 8.91 -16.66
CA ALA A 96 -14.20 8.84 -15.59
C ALA A 96 -13.05 7.84 -15.87
N GLU A 97 -12.78 7.53 -17.15
CA GLU A 97 -11.95 6.38 -17.54
C GLU A 97 -10.50 6.41 -17.02
N SER A 98 -9.74 7.48 -17.28
CA SER A 98 -8.32 7.56 -16.93
C SER A 98 -8.10 7.73 -15.42
N SER A 99 -8.97 8.52 -14.78
CA SER A 99 -8.89 8.81 -13.36
C SER A 99 -9.13 7.56 -12.51
N PHE A 100 -10.08 6.70 -12.91
CA PHE A 100 -10.38 5.46 -12.19
C PHE A 100 -9.20 4.49 -12.16
N VAL A 101 -8.61 4.20 -13.32
CA VAL A 101 -7.50 3.22 -13.41
C VAL A 101 -6.28 3.74 -12.68
N ASN A 102 -5.94 5.03 -12.86
CA ASN A 102 -4.84 5.66 -12.14
C ASN A 102 -5.06 5.62 -10.62
N GLY A 103 -6.27 5.93 -10.15
CA GLY A 103 -6.61 5.85 -8.73
C GLY A 103 -6.46 4.44 -8.16
N PHE A 104 -6.93 3.43 -8.90
CA PHE A 104 -6.82 2.04 -8.48
C PHE A 104 -5.36 1.58 -8.42
N VAL A 105 -4.58 1.83 -9.48
CA VAL A 105 -3.18 1.37 -9.59
C VAL A 105 -2.30 2.08 -8.57
N THR A 106 -2.35 3.42 -8.50
CA THR A 106 -1.54 4.21 -7.56
C THR A 106 -1.84 3.83 -6.11
N ALA A 107 -3.12 3.72 -5.74
CA ALA A 107 -3.51 3.31 -4.38
C ALA A 107 -3.08 1.88 -4.07
N THR A 108 -3.29 0.94 -5.01
CA THR A 108 -2.88 -0.47 -4.82
C THR A 108 -1.37 -0.59 -4.63
N LEU A 109 -0.58 0.08 -5.46
CA LEU A 109 0.88 0.06 -5.35
C LEU A 109 1.33 0.66 -4.02
N LEU A 110 0.86 1.85 -3.67
CA LEU A 110 1.23 2.50 -2.42
C LEU A 110 0.87 1.63 -1.19
N PHE A 111 -0.34 1.04 -1.17
CA PHE A 111 -0.79 0.26 -0.02
C PHE A 111 -0.14 -1.13 0.03
N CYS A 112 0.18 -1.75 -1.11
CA CYS A 112 0.68 -3.12 -1.11
C CYS A 112 2.22 -3.21 -1.09
N VAL A 113 2.94 -2.22 -1.62
CA VAL A 113 4.40 -2.29 -1.87
C VAL A 113 5.27 -2.01 -0.62
N GLY A 114 4.67 -1.83 0.56
CA GLY A 114 5.41 -1.60 1.81
C GLY A 114 5.85 -2.88 2.55
N PRO A 115 6.97 -2.81 3.33
CA PRO A 115 7.44 -3.95 4.15
C PRO A 115 6.44 -4.30 5.27
N LEU A 116 5.68 -3.30 5.74
CA LEU A 116 4.58 -3.47 6.69
C LEU A 116 3.48 -4.40 6.16
N THR A 117 3.30 -4.53 4.84
CA THR A 117 2.35 -5.47 4.24
C THR A 117 2.75 -6.91 4.56
N ILE A 118 4.04 -7.24 4.51
CA ILE A 118 4.55 -8.59 4.77
C ILE A 118 4.69 -8.84 6.27
N LEU A 119 5.33 -7.91 6.99
CA LEU A 119 5.63 -8.09 8.41
C LEU A 119 4.38 -7.97 9.28
N GLY A 120 3.45 -7.09 8.91
CA GLY A 120 2.14 -7.07 9.55
C GLY A 120 1.36 -8.36 9.30
N ALA A 121 1.57 -9.04 8.17
CA ALA A 121 0.88 -10.31 7.86
C ALA A 121 1.37 -11.42 8.78
N ILE A 122 2.69 -11.43 8.99
CA ILE A 122 3.34 -12.34 9.94
C ILE A 122 2.85 -12.08 11.36
N GLU A 123 2.79 -10.82 11.80
CA GLU A 123 2.26 -10.46 13.12
C GLU A 123 0.78 -10.85 13.26
N ASP A 124 -0.06 -10.54 12.28
CA ASP A 124 -1.50 -10.85 12.27
C ASP A 124 -1.76 -12.37 12.19
N ALA A 125 -0.89 -13.13 11.52
CA ALA A 125 -0.93 -14.60 11.47
C ALA A 125 -0.53 -15.25 12.80
N SER A 126 0.36 -14.60 13.56
CA SER A 126 0.77 -15.05 14.90
C SER A 126 -0.37 -15.00 15.92
N GLY A 127 -1.43 -14.24 15.63
CA GLY A 127 -2.61 -14.09 16.49
C GLY A 127 -2.41 -13.11 17.66
N LYS A 128 -1.24 -12.45 17.74
CA LYS A 128 -0.98 -11.30 18.62
C LYS A 128 -1.81 -10.09 18.18
N THR A 129 -1.82 -9.05 19.02
CA THR A 129 -2.43 -7.77 18.64
C THR A 129 -1.75 -7.23 17.38
N PRO A 130 -2.49 -6.97 16.29
CA PRO A 130 -1.90 -6.64 15.00
C PRO A 130 -1.52 -5.14 14.93
N GLN A 131 -0.59 -4.71 15.78
CA GLN A 131 -0.21 -3.30 15.90
C GLN A 131 0.31 -2.74 14.58
N LEU A 132 1.10 -3.50 13.83
CA LEU A 132 1.64 -3.07 12.54
C LEU A 132 0.52 -2.80 11.52
N TYR A 133 -0.50 -3.66 11.46
CA TYR A 133 -1.64 -3.44 10.57
C TYR A 133 -2.62 -2.36 11.04
N ILE A 134 -2.69 -2.07 12.35
CA ILE A 134 -3.45 -0.91 12.85
C ILE A 134 -2.77 0.40 12.44
N ILE A 135 -1.44 0.49 12.62
CA ILE A 135 -0.65 1.65 12.17
C ILE A 135 -0.80 1.82 10.66
N LYS A 136 -0.57 0.73 9.92
CA LYS A 136 -0.70 0.71 8.46
C LYS A 136 -2.08 1.15 8.00
N GLY A 137 -3.14 0.60 8.60
CA GLY A 137 -4.50 0.93 8.17
C GLY A 137 -4.92 2.36 8.46
N THR A 138 -4.35 2.97 9.50
CA THR A 138 -4.52 4.41 9.72
C THR A 138 -3.90 5.21 8.58
N LEU A 139 -2.67 4.89 8.18
CA LEU A 139 -1.98 5.57 7.07
C LEU A 139 -2.70 5.37 5.73
N ASP A 140 -3.00 4.12 5.37
CA ASP A 140 -3.68 3.78 4.12
C ASP A 140 -5.09 4.41 4.08
N GLY A 141 -5.81 4.41 5.20
CA GLY A 141 -7.13 5.01 5.34
C GLY A 141 -7.14 6.51 5.06
N PHE A 142 -6.23 7.26 5.70
CA PHE A 142 -6.08 8.69 5.45
C PHE A 142 -5.72 8.96 3.99
N MET A 143 -4.81 8.17 3.42
CA MET A 143 -4.43 8.34 2.02
C MET A 143 -5.58 8.01 1.07
N ASN A 144 -6.40 6.99 1.37
CA ASN A 144 -7.50 6.62 0.51
C ASN A 144 -8.65 7.65 0.52
N ILE A 145 -8.79 8.46 1.58
CA ILE A 145 -9.68 9.65 1.56
C ILE A 145 -9.26 10.59 0.43
N ILE A 146 -7.95 10.83 0.29
CA ILE A 146 -7.40 11.77 -0.68
C ILE A 146 -7.43 11.20 -2.08
N PHE A 147 -7.01 9.95 -2.24
CA PHE A 147 -7.11 9.27 -3.53
C PHE A 147 -8.56 9.14 -4.00
N ALA A 148 -9.52 8.91 -3.12
CA ALA A 148 -10.93 8.92 -3.52
C ALA A 148 -11.42 10.33 -3.90
N ALA A 149 -10.93 11.37 -3.24
CA ALA A 149 -11.25 12.76 -3.61
C ALA A 149 -10.59 13.20 -4.92
N LEU A 150 -9.42 12.65 -5.26
CA LEU A 150 -8.65 12.96 -6.48
C LEU A 150 -9.08 12.12 -7.69
N TYR A 151 -9.14 10.80 -7.48
CA TYR A 151 -9.29 9.80 -8.51
C TYR A 151 -10.66 9.09 -8.50
N GLY A 152 -11.53 9.47 -7.57
CA GLY A 152 -12.89 8.96 -7.47
C GLY A 152 -12.95 7.51 -6.99
N VAL A 153 -13.95 6.80 -7.50
CA VAL A 153 -14.31 5.44 -7.05
C VAL A 153 -13.19 4.42 -7.26
N GLY A 154 -12.26 4.66 -8.21
CA GLY A 154 -11.14 3.76 -8.48
C GLY A 154 -10.25 3.51 -7.26
N ALA A 155 -10.05 4.54 -6.43
CA ALA A 155 -9.28 4.42 -5.19
C ALA A 155 -9.95 3.46 -4.17
N ILE A 156 -11.28 3.43 -4.11
CA ILE A 156 -12.02 2.54 -3.19
C ILE A 156 -11.74 1.06 -3.51
N PHE A 157 -11.62 0.72 -4.80
CA PHE A 157 -11.33 -0.64 -5.24
C PHE A 157 -9.95 -1.15 -4.81
N SER A 158 -9.01 -0.26 -4.45
CA SER A 158 -7.73 -0.68 -3.87
C SER A 158 -7.89 -1.44 -2.56
N SER A 159 -8.98 -1.23 -1.81
CA SER A 159 -9.31 -2.02 -0.61
C SER A 159 -9.43 -3.52 -0.91
N VAL A 160 -9.88 -3.89 -2.12
CA VAL A 160 -9.94 -5.29 -2.57
C VAL A 160 -8.53 -5.82 -2.79
N SER A 161 -7.65 -5.05 -3.44
CA SER A 161 -6.25 -5.42 -3.61
C SER A 161 -5.55 -5.61 -2.27
N VAL A 162 -5.77 -4.68 -1.32
CA VAL A 162 -5.27 -4.78 0.05
C VAL A 162 -5.78 -6.07 0.70
N PHE A 163 -7.10 -6.33 0.68
CA PHE A 163 -7.66 -7.55 1.26
C PHE A 163 -7.06 -8.83 0.67
N VAL A 164 -6.92 -8.90 -0.65
CA VAL A 164 -6.39 -10.09 -1.34
C VAL A 164 -4.90 -10.27 -1.05
N VAL A 165 -4.08 -9.23 -1.23
CA VAL A 165 -2.63 -9.31 -1.02
C VAL A 165 -2.34 -9.56 0.46
N GLN A 166 -2.87 -8.71 1.34
CA GLN A 166 -2.66 -8.79 2.78
C GLN A 166 -3.24 -10.06 3.39
N GLY A 167 -4.45 -10.45 2.96
CA GLY A 167 -5.11 -11.67 3.40
C GLY A 167 -4.34 -12.92 2.96
N SER A 168 -3.88 -12.98 1.71
CA SER A 168 -3.06 -14.10 1.24
C SER A 168 -1.76 -14.22 2.03
N LEU A 169 -1.08 -13.10 2.29
CA LEU A 169 0.14 -13.08 3.10
C LEU A 169 -0.13 -13.49 4.55
N THR A 170 -1.26 -13.10 5.14
CA THR A 170 -1.63 -13.47 6.50
C THR A 170 -1.94 -14.97 6.62
N VAL A 171 -2.57 -15.57 5.60
CA VAL A 171 -2.80 -17.03 5.55
C VAL A 171 -1.47 -17.78 5.55
N PHE A 172 -0.48 -17.32 4.78
CA PHE A 172 0.86 -17.91 4.73
C PHE A 172 1.84 -17.34 5.77
N GLY A 173 1.38 -16.43 6.66
CA GLY A 173 2.25 -15.62 7.51
C GLY A 173 3.07 -16.45 8.51
N THR A 174 2.51 -17.55 9.01
CA THR A 174 3.25 -18.47 9.90
C THR A 174 4.39 -19.20 9.19
N THR A 175 4.21 -19.57 7.92
CA THR A 175 5.26 -20.16 7.10
C THR A 175 6.32 -19.12 6.76
N LEU A 176 5.91 -17.90 6.42
CA LEU A 176 6.82 -16.79 6.15
C LEU A 176 7.69 -16.45 7.37
N ASP A 177 7.12 -16.40 8.57
CA ASP A 177 7.87 -16.14 9.81
C ASP A 177 8.99 -17.17 10.04
N SER A 178 8.70 -18.46 9.78
CA SER A 178 9.69 -19.53 9.95
C SER A 178 10.87 -19.48 8.98
N LEU A 179 10.71 -18.78 7.85
CA LEU A 179 11.75 -18.62 6.83
C LEU A 179 12.61 -17.37 7.05
N LEU A 180 12.17 -16.44 7.89
CA LEU A 180 12.80 -15.14 8.06
C LEU A 180 13.61 -15.08 9.36
N THR A 181 14.91 -14.84 9.20
CA THR A 181 15.77 -14.46 10.32
C THR A 181 15.61 -12.97 10.64
N ASP A 182 16.04 -12.55 11.84
CA ASP A 182 16.01 -11.13 12.24
C ASP A 182 16.74 -10.24 11.23
N ARG A 183 17.88 -10.71 10.71
CA ARG A 183 18.63 -10.00 9.68
C ARG A 183 17.83 -9.87 8.37
N MET A 184 17.15 -10.92 7.95
CA MET A 184 16.30 -10.86 6.74
C MET A 184 15.13 -9.88 6.92
N ARG A 185 14.55 -9.79 8.12
CA ARG A 185 13.49 -8.81 8.43
C ARG A 185 14.00 -7.38 8.37
N LEU A 186 15.20 -7.13 8.89
CA LEU A 186 15.87 -5.82 8.84
C LEU A 186 16.12 -5.38 7.39
N GLU A 187 16.73 -6.24 6.57
CA GLU A 187 17.00 -5.89 5.17
C GLU A 187 15.73 -5.76 4.33
N LEU A 188 14.67 -6.50 4.67
CA LEU A 188 13.34 -6.34 4.07
C LEU A 188 12.73 -4.96 4.39
N PHE A 189 12.84 -4.50 5.64
CA PHE A 189 12.44 -3.15 6.02
C PHE A 189 13.23 -2.10 5.24
N SER A 190 14.55 -2.23 5.16
CA SER A 190 15.38 -1.26 4.45
C SER A 190 15.08 -1.21 2.94
N ALA A 191 14.92 -2.37 2.28
CA ALA A 191 14.51 -2.43 0.86
C ALA A 191 13.12 -1.81 0.63
N GLY A 192 12.17 -2.13 1.51
CA GLY A 192 10.84 -1.55 1.50
C GLY A 192 10.86 -0.04 1.76
N GLY A 193 11.70 0.42 2.68
CA GLY A 193 11.90 1.83 3.01
C GLY A 193 12.42 2.63 1.82
N LEU A 194 13.37 2.09 1.05
CA LEU A 194 13.84 2.70 -0.20
C LEU A 194 12.73 2.82 -1.25
N ALA A 195 11.91 1.76 -1.42
CA ALA A 195 10.76 1.80 -2.32
C ALA A 195 9.71 2.83 -1.88
N VAL A 196 9.44 2.90 -0.57
CA VAL A 196 8.51 3.87 0.03
C VAL A 196 9.02 5.31 -0.13
N ILE A 197 10.33 5.55 0.04
CA ILE A 197 10.94 6.86 -0.25
C ILE A 197 10.69 7.24 -1.72
N ALA A 198 10.92 6.33 -2.67
CA ALA A 198 10.71 6.60 -4.08
C ALA A 198 9.25 6.99 -4.38
N ILE A 199 8.28 6.31 -3.75
CA ILE A 199 6.87 6.67 -3.87
C ILE A 199 6.60 8.04 -3.22
N GLY A 200 7.14 8.30 -2.03
CA GLY A 200 6.98 9.57 -1.32
C GLY A 200 7.54 10.79 -2.07
N ILE A 201 8.57 10.61 -2.90
CA ILE A 201 9.11 11.65 -3.80
C ILE A 201 8.18 11.90 -5.00
N ASN A 202 7.45 10.88 -5.45
CA ASN A 202 6.55 10.95 -6.60
C ASN A 202 5.15 11.51 -6.25
N LEU A 203 4.81 11.56 -4.96
CA LEU A 203 3.57 12.14 -4.43
C LEU A 203 3.68 13.65 -4.25
#